data_AF-A0A3M2VP60-F1
#
_entry.id   AF-A0A3M2VP60-F1
#
_cell.length_a   1.000
_cell.length_b   1.000
_cell.length_c   1.000
_cell.angle_alpha   90.00
_cell.angle_beta   90.00
_cell.angle_gamma   90.00
#
_symmetry.space_group_name_H-M   'P 1'
#
loop_
_entity.id
_entity.type
_entity.pdbx_description
1 polymer ?
#
loop_
_entity_poly.entity_id
_entity_poly.type
_entity_poly.pdbx_seq_one_letter_code
_entity_poly.pdbx_strand_id
1 'polypeptide(L)'
;MGIAGHRLVDILAKSTPLKLPGMLISKAFLEFDDAGRMKPFAYYDRVVDVMEELMKFTLMVRGRETYLVDRYSERKESAEALSKRVNQRSI
;
A
#
# COMPACT_ATOMS: atom_id res chain seq x y z
N MET A 1 -15.13 -23.55 -33.45
CA MET A 1 -14.20 -22.83 -32.56
C MET A 1 -14.96 -21.67 -31.93
N GLY A 2 -15.17 -21.63 -30.62
CA GLY A 2 -15.84 -20.46 -30.01
C GLY A 2 -16.42 -20.69 -28.62
N ILE A 3 -15.61 -21.06 -27.64
CA ILE A 3 -16.05 -21.09 -26.22
C ILE A 3 -14.86 -20.75 -25.30
N ALA A 4 -14.38 -19.52 -25.30
CA ALA A 4 -13.31 -19.12 -24.35
C ALA A 4 -13.29 -17.63 -23.94
N GLY A 5 -14.29 -16.82 -24.31
CA GLY A 5 -14.25 -15.36 -24.05
C GLY A 5 -14.96 -14.87 -22.79
N HIS A 6 -15.92 -15.61 -22.24
CA HIS A 6 -16.85 -15.08 -21.22
C HIS A 6 -16.45 -15.33 -19.76
N ARG A 7 -15.46 -16.19 -19.48
CA ARG A 7 -15.27 -16.70 -18.11
C ARG A 7 -14.45 -15.81 -17.18
N LEU A 8 -13.66 -14.86 -17.68
CA LEU A 8 -12.80 -14.04 -16.82
C LEU A 8 -13.55 -12.92 -16.08
N VAL A 9 -14.49 -12.27 -16.76
CA VAL A 9 -15.34 -11.22 -16.15
C VAL A 9 -16.37 -11.79 -15.17
N ASP A 10 -16.88 -12.99 -15.44
CA ASP A 10 -17.85 -13.67 -14.56
C ASP A 10 -17.21 -14.17 -13.25
N ILE A 11 -15.90 -14.50 -13.26
CA ILE A 11 -15.16 -14.93 -12.07
C ILE A 11 -14.88 -13.75 -11.13
N LEU A 12 -14.59 -12.56 -11.68
CA LEU A 12 -14.42 -11.33 -10.91
C LEU A 12 -15.74 -10.83 -10.30
N ALA A 13 -16.89 -11.11 -10.93
CA ALA A 13 -18.20 -10.73 -10.42
C ALA A 13 -18.76 -11.67 -9.33
N LYS A 14 -18.31 -12.93 -9.28
CA LYS A 14 -18.81 -13.96 -8.33
C LYS A 14 -17.88 -14.26 -7.16
N SER A 15 -16.64 -13.78 -7.18
CA SER A 15 -15.81 -13.79 -5.99
C SER A 15 -16.35 -12.73 -5.04
N THR A 16 -16.90 -13.20 -3.92
CA THR A 16 -17.37 -12.41 -2.78
C THR A 16 -16.52 -11.15 -2.61
N PRO A 17 -17.13 -9.95 -2.53
CA PRO A 17 -16.35 -8.78 -2.16
C PRO A 17 -15.82 -9.07 -0.78
N LEU A 18 -14.50 -9.24 -0.67
CA LEU A 18 -13.84 -9.12 0.61
C LEU A 18 -14.22 -7.72 1.10
N LYS A 19 -15.23 -7.65 1.96
CA LYS A 19 -15.66 -6.46 2.68
C LYS A 19 -14.52 -6.13 3.65
N LEU A 20 -13.38 -5.71 3.11
CA LEU A 20 -12.38 -4.99 3.85
C LEU A 20 -13.08 -3.70 4.32
N PRO A 21 -13.08 -3.42 5.63
CA PRO A 21 -13.86 -2.32 6.16
C PRO A 21 -13.34 -1.00 5.57
N GLY A 22 -14.20 -0.32 4.83
CA GLY A 22 -14.22 1.14 4.71
C GLY A 22 -13.32 1.84 3.68
N MET A 23 -12.40 1.16 2.99
CA MET A 23 -11.45 1.86 2.08
C MET A 23 -11.54 1.50 0.60
N LEU A 24 -12.30 0.47 0.21
CA LEU A 24 -12.47 0.11 -1.18
C LEU A 24 -13.79 0.69 -1.72
N ILE A 25 -13.70 1.60 -2.69
CA ILE A 25 -14.87 2.13 -3.41
C ILE A 25 -15.45 0.98 -4.24
N SER A 26 -16.49 0.34 -3.73
CA SER A 26 -17.25 -0.67 -4.46
C SER A 26 -17.90 -0.03 -5.69
N LYS A 27 -17.69 -0.60 -6.88
CA LYS A 27 -18.22 -0.10 -8.17
C LYS A 27 -17.78 1.33 -8.53
N ALA A 28 -16.50 1.62 -8.39
CA ALA A 28 -15.90 2.95 -8.66
C ALA A 28 -16.29 3.59 -10.01
N PHE A 29 -16.61 2.81 -11.06
CA PHE A 29 -17.02 3.35 -12.36
C PHE A 29 -18.37 4.10 -12.34
N LEU A 30 -19.21 3.92 -11.32
CA LEU A 30 -20.51 4.62 -11.19
C LEU A 30 -20.38 5.99 -10.52
N GLU A 31 -19.24 6.24 -9.86
CA GLU A 31 -19.01 7.41 -8.99
C GLU A 31 -18.44 8.62 -9.73
N PHE A 32 -18.22 8.52 -11.05
CA PHE A 32 -17.73 9.60 -11.90
C PHE A 32 -18.83 10.12 -12.83
N ASP A 33 -18.80 11.42 -13.13
CA ASP A 33 -19.59 12.05 -14.19
C ASP A 33 -18.93 11.87 -15.57
N ASP A 34 -19.63 12.27 -16.64
CA ASP A 34 -19.13 12.15 -18.01
C ASP A 34 -17.89 13.02 -18.29
N ALA A 35 -17.58 13.97 -17.41
CA ALA A 35 -16.37 14.79 -17.43
C ALA A 35 -15.22 14.18 -16.59
N GLY A 36 -15.39 12.98 -16.04
CA GLY A 36 -14.40 12.29 -15.22
C GLY A 36 -14.22 12.86 -13.82
N ARG A 37 -15.16 13.69 -13.34
CA ARG A 37 -15.16 14.22 -11.97
C ARG A 37 -15.98 13.32 -11.07
N MET A 38 -15.50 13.14 -9.85
CA MET A 38 -16.22 12.36 -8.85
C MET A 38 -17.49 13.10 -8.43
N LYS A 39 -18.63 12.40 -8.40
CA LYS A 39 -19.89 12.96 -7.90
C LYS A 39 -19.74 13.34 -6.42
N PRO A 40 -20.39 14.42 -5.94
CA PRO A 40 -20.49 14.67 -4.51
C PRO A 40 -21.27 13.52 -3.87
N PHE A 41 -20.56 12.62 -3.22
CA PHE A 41 -21.09 11.41 -2.58
C PHE A 41 -20.31 11.18 -1.29
N ALA A 42 -20.82 10.33 -0.39
CA ALA A 42 -20.22 10.01 0.91
C ALA A 42 -18.75 9.52 0.84
N TYR A 43 -18.26 9.09 -0.34
CA TYR A 43 -16.86 8.75 -0.55
C TYR A 43 -15.93 9.96 -0.70
N TYR A 44 -16.44 11.14 -1.10
CA TYR A 44 -15.64 12.35 -1.24
C TYR A 44 -15.08 12.79 0.11
N ASP A 45 -15.92 12.87 1.16
CA ASP A 45 -15.47 13.22 2.51
C ASP A 45 -14.41 12.23 3.02
N ARG A 46 -14.57 10.94 2.71
CA ARG A 46 -13.58 9.90 3.06
C ARG A 46 -12.25 10.08 2.32
N VAL A 47 -12.27 10.51 1.06
CA VAL A 47 -11.05 10.84 0.32
C VAL A 47 -10.35 12.05 0.96
N VAL A 48 -11.12 13.05 1.39
CA VAL A 48 -10.58 14.22 2.10
C VAL A 48 -9.95 13.80 3.43
N ASP A 49 -10.63 12.98 4.24
CA ASP A 49 -10.08 12.43 5.49
C ASP A 49 -8.74 11.71 5.25
N VAL A 50 -8.68 10.83 4.24
CA VAL A 50 -7.45 10.07 3.93
C VAL A 50 -6.31 10.99 3.51
N MET A 51 -6.57 12.02 2.70
CA MET A 51 -5.54 12.97 2.29
C MET A 51 -5.07 13.83 3.46
N GLU A 52 -5.98 14.20 4.36
CA GLU A 52 -5.63 14.93 5.58
C GLU A 52 -4.76 14.07 6.51
N GLU A 53 -5.17 12.83 6.76
CA GLU A 53 -4.40 11.86 7.54
C GLU A 53 -3.03 11.60 6.92
N LEU A 54 -2.95 11.37 5.60
CA LEU A 54 -1.71 11.15 4.89
C LEU A 54 -0.75 12.33 5.04
N MET A 55 -1.25 13.56 4.94
CA MET A 55 -0.43 14.75 5.14
C MET A 55 0.07 14.86 6.58
N LYS A 56 -0.80 14.62 7.57
CA LYS A 56 -0.41 14.60 9.00
C LYS A 56 0.65 13.53 9.28
N PHE A 57 0.48 12.31 8.77
CA PHE A 57 1.47 11.23 8.87
C PHE A 57 2.78 11.59 8.20
N THR A 58 2.72 12.17 7.00
CA THR A 58 3.90 12.63 6.28
C THR A 58 4.66 13.66 7.11
N LEU A 59 3.98 14.66 7.67
CA LEU A 59 4.60 15.66 8.55
C LEU A 59 5.19 15.04 9.83
N MET A 60 4.56 14.00 10.37
CA MET A 60 5.02 13.29 11.55
C MET A 60 6.25 12.42 11.29
N VAL A 61 6.35 11.81 10.12
CA VAL A 61 7.40 10.81 9.81
C VAL A 61 8.58 11.42 9.06
N ARG A 62 8.36 12.46 8.24
CA ARG A 62 9.42 13.08 7.44
C ARG A 62 10.55 13.62 8.34
N GLY A 63 11.80 13.46 7.90
CA GLY A 63 12.98 13.94 8.63
C GLY A 63 13.36 13.07 9.83
N ARG A 64 12.69 11.93 10.05
CA ARG A 64 12.99 10.96 11.11
C ARG A 64 13.47 9.62 10.55
N GLU A 65 13.77 9.56 9.25
CA GLU A 65 14.18 8.36 8.54
C GLU A 65 15.42 7.71 9.17
N THR A 66 16.41 8.52 9.59
CA THR A 66 17.64 8.02 10.19
C THR A 66 17.40 7.10 11.39
N TYR A 67 16.34 7.37 12.17
CA TYR A 67 15.98 6.53 13.31
C TYR A 67 14.99 5.43 12.92
N LEU A 68 13.95 5.77 12.15
CA LEU A 68 12.86 4.85 11.84
C LEU A 68 13.28 3.69 10.92
N VAL A 69 14.33 3.87 10.12
CA VAL A 69 14.88 2.81 9.26
C VAL A 69 16.14 2.16 9.84
N ASP A 70 16.59 2.55 11.04
CA ASP A 70 17.73 1.93 11.70
C ASP A 70 17.32 0.59 12.35
N ARG A 71 17.40 -0.49 11.56
CA ARG A 71 16.93 -1.82 11.94
C ARG A 71 17.97 -2.59 12.73
N TYR A 72 17.52 -3.18 13.84
CA TYR A 72 18.37 -4.04 14.68
C TYR A 72 19.01 -5.21 13.92
N SER A 73 18.24 -5.88 13.05
CA SER A 73 18.75 -7.01 12.26
C SER A 73 19.94 -6.63 11.37
N GLU A 74 19.90 -5.44 10.76
CA GLU A 74 20.96 -4.93 9.88
C GLU A 74 22.22 -4.57 10.68
N ARG A 75 22.06 -4.01 11.90
CA ARG A 75 23.17 -3.75 12.82
C ARG A 75 23.83 -5.04 13.30
N LYS A 76 23.03 -6.06 13.64
CA LYS A 76 23.53 -7.37 14.09
C LYS A 76 24.34 -8.06 13.00
N GLU A 77 23.83 -8.11 11.78
CA GLU A 77 24.54 -8.69 10.62
C GLU A 77 25.87 -7.97 10.35
N SER A 78 25.87 -6.64 10.41
CA SER A 78 27.09 -5.83 10.20
C SER A 78 28.18 -6.14 11.23
N ALA A 79 27.80 -6.35 12.50
CA ALA A 79 28.72 -6.75 13.56
C ALA A 79 29.30 -8.17 13.32
N GLU A 80 28.47 -9.11 12.88
CA GLU A 80 28.91 -10.46 12.51
C GLU A 80 29.87 -10.44 11.30
N ALA A 81 29.54 -9.64 10.27
CA ALA A 81 30.40 -9.46 9.09
C ALA A 81 31.74 -8.78 9.44
N LEU A 82 31.75 -7.84 10.38
CA LEU A 82 32.98 -7.25 10.91
C LEU A 82 33.81 -8.29 11.66
N SER A 83 33.21 -9.05 12.57
CA SER A 83 33.89 -10.10 13.34
C SER A 83 34.56 -11.14 12.41
N LYS A 84 33.84 -11.61 11.38
CA LYS A 84 34.41 -12.53 10.38
C LYS A 84 35.65 -11.97 9.69
N ARG A 85 35.64 -10.70 9.28
CA ARG A 85 36.78 -10.05 8.60
C ARG A 85 37.99 -9.88 9.51
N VAL A 86 37.77 -9.50 10.78
CA VAL A 86 38.86 -9.34 11.76
C VAL A 86 39.52 -10.69 12.05
N ASN A 87 38.71 -11.74 12.21
CA ASN A 87 39.23 -13.08 12.49
C ASN A 87 39.97 -13.71 11.29
N GLN A 88 39.65 -13.33 10.04
CA GLN A 88 40.38 -13.80 8.85
C GLN A 88 41.79 -13.22 8.70
N ARG A 89 42.06 -12.03 9.23
CA ARG A 89 43.39 -11.39 9.17
C ARG A 89 44.37 -11.89 10.23
N SER A 90 43.94 -12.81 11.09
CA SER A 90 44.72 -13.32 12.22
C SER A 90 45.44 -14.64 11.91
N ILE A 91 45.77 -14.89 10.64
CA ILE A 91 46.57 -16.05 10.18
C ILE A 91 47.93 -15.54 9.70
#